data_AF-A0A7W1JFR3-F1
#
_entry.id   AF-A0A7W1JFR3-F1
#
_cell.length_a   1.000
_cell.length_b   1.000
_cell.length_c   1.000
_cell.angle_alpha   90.00
_cell.angle_beta   90.00
_cell.angle_gamma   90.00
#
_symmetry.space_group_name_H-M   'P 1'
#
loop_
_entity.id
_entity.type
_entity.pdbx_description
1 polymer ?
#
loop_
_entity_poly.entity_id
_entity_poly.type
_entity_poly.pdbx_seq_one_letter_code
_entity_poly.pdbx_strand_id
1 'polypeptide(L)'
;MFLGGVLDETNSENMSVWFGRYGAGESNEWIVTYDEVIFVIKGRYTVRGEDGAKTAGPGEVIFLTKGTKVTYSAEVATLVAGATYPHWQDAQSRSSHAHMLDDFHPV
;
A
#
# COMPACT_ATOMS: atom_id res chain seq x y z
N MET A 1 9.82 -0.53 -6.69
CA MET A 1 8.94 0.33 -5.85
C MET A 1 9.76 0.98 -4.73
N PHE A 2 9.56 2.27 -4.49
CA PHE A 2 10.07 2.99 -3.32
C PHE A 2 8.91 3.29 -2.36
N LEU A 3 9.09 3.05 -1.06
CA LEU A 3 8.13 3.42 -0.02
C LEU A 3 8.79 4.35 1.00
N GLY A 4 8.33 5.59 1.11
CA GLY A 4 8.80 6.53 2.12
C GLY A 4 7.76 6.72 3.22
N GLY A 5 8.08 6.36 4.46
CA GLY A 5 7.26 6.65 5.63
C GLY A 5 7.22 8.15 5.93
N VAL A 6 6.05 8.66 6.31
CA VAL A 6 5.83 10.05 6.74
C VAL A 6 5.37 10.07 8.19
N LEU A 7 4.32 9.28 8.48
CA LEU A 7 3.84 9.04 9.84
C LEU A 7 4.03 7.57 10.19
N ASP A 8 4.54 7.32 11.38
CA ASP A 8 4.83 6.01 11.95
C ASP A 8 4.74 6.07 13.49
N GLU A 9 5.07 4.98 14.16
CA GLU A 9 4.98 4.85 15.63
C GLU A 9 5.87 5.85 16.39
N THR A 10 6.85 6.48 15.73
CA THR A 10 7.73 7.47 16.37
C THR A 10 7.10 8.86 16.47
N ASN A 11 6.07 9.14 15.65
CA ASN A 11 5.49 10.47 15.51
C ASN A 11 3.96 10.51 15.35
N SER A 12 3.29 9.35 15.41
CA SER A 12 1.84 9.19 15.37
C SER A 12 1.44 8.06 16.32
N GLU A 13 0.36 8.25 17.09
CA GLU A 13 -0.07 7.27 18.10
C GLU A 13 -0.87 6.09 17.50
N ASN A 14 -1.42 6.26 16.30
CA ASN A 14 -2.51 5.38 15.83
C ASN A 14 -2.39 4.94 14.37
N MET A 15 -1.81 5.77 13.51
CA MET A 15 -1.87 5.58 12.06
C MET A 15 -0.52 5.79 11.40
N SER A 16 -0.33 5.14 10.26
CA SER A 16 0.81 5.41 9.39
C SER A 16 0.38 6.14 8.13
N VAL A 17 1.30 6.95 7.59
CA VAL A 17 1.17 7.59 6.28
C VAL A 17 2.46 7.35 5.51
N TRP A 18 2.36 7.04 4.23
CA TRP A 18 3.51 6.72 3.39
C TRP A 18 3.32 7.21 1.95
N PHE A 19 4.42 7.31 1.20
CA PHE A 19 4.42 7.52 -0.25
C PHE A 19 4.99 6.31 -0.97
N GLY A 20 4.32 5.87 -2.04
CA GLY A 20 4.77 4.80 -2.92
C GLY A 20 5.13 5.34 -4.30
N ARG A 21 6.32 5.01 -4.81
CA ARG A 21 6.69 5.26 -6.21
C ARG A 21 6.86 3.93 -6.94
N TYR A 22 6.09 3.77 -7.99
CA TYR A 22 6.14 2.62 -8.88
C TYR A 22 6.77 3.00 -10.21
N GLY A 23 7.71 2.18 -10.65
CA GLY A 23 8.18 2.17 -12.04
C GLY A 23 7.08 1.67 -12.99
N ALA A 24 7.23 1.96 -14.29
CA ALA A 24 6.31 1.43 -15.30
C ALA A 24 6.42 -0.11 -15.37
N GLY A 25 5.29 -0.79 -15.32
CA GLY A 25 5.19 -2.25 -15.30
C GLY A 25 5.50 -2.89 -13.94
N GLU A 26 5.81 -2.13 -12.89
CA GLU A 26 6.04 -2.69 -11.56
C GLU A 26 4.75 -3.23 -10.94
N SER A 27 4.89 -4.33 -10.21
CA SER A 27 3.82 -4.94 -9.43
C SER A 27 4.36 -5.58 -8.16
N ASN A 28 3.51 -5.72 -7.15
CA ASN A 28 3.81 -6.46 -5.93
C ASN A 28 2.56 -7.11 -5.36
N GLU A 29 2.71 -8.31 -4.81
CA GLU A 29 1.65 -8.99 -4.08
C GLU A 29 1.69 -8.60 -2.61
N TRP A 30 0.51 -8.50 -1.99
CA TRP A 30 0.39 -8.20 -0.57
C TRP A 30 -0.85 -8.86 0.02
N ILE A 31 -0.80 -9.14 1.31
CA ILE A 31 -1.98 -9.44 2.11
C ILE A 31 -2.14 -8.31 3.10
N VAL A 32 -3.17 -7.50 2.89
CA VAL A 32 -3.46 -6.30 3.69
C VAL A 32 -3.98 -6.76 5.06
N THR A 33 -3.25 -6.49 6.14
CA THR A 33 -3.60 -6.93 7.51
C THR A 33 -4.19 -5.83 8.40
N TYR A 34 -4.48 -4.68 7.79
CA TYR A 34 -4.94 -3.43 8.36
C TYR A 34 -5.95 -2.78 7.40
N ASP A 35 -6.60 -1.68 7.77
CA ASP A 35 -7.37 -0.89 6.81
C ASP A 35 -6.46 0.15 6.14
N GLU A 36 -6.65 0.36 4.84
CA GLU A 36 -5.76 1.17 4.01
C GLU A 36 -6.52 2.03 3.00
N VAL A 37 -6.17 3.31 2.94
CA VAL A 37 -6.62 4.25 1.91
C VAL A 37 -5.43 4.65 1.06
N ILE A 38 -5.54 4.49 -0.26
CA ILE A 38 -4.49 4.84 -1.24
C ILE A 38 -4.99 5.97 -2.13
N PHE A 39 -4.29 7.09 -2.13
CA PHE A 39 -4.50 8.25 -2.98
C PHE A 39 -3.55 8.19 -4.17
N VAL A 40 -4.08 8.29 -5.39
CA VAL A 40 -3.24 8.38 -6.59
C VAL A 40 -2.90 9.83 -6.86
N ILE A 41 -1.60 10.16 -6.87
CA ILE A 41 -1.11 11.52 -7.07
C ILE A 41 -0.70 11.74 -8.53
N LYS A 42 -0.04 10.75 -9.14
CA LYS A 42 0.35 10.73 -10.56
C LYS A 42 0.27 9.32 -11.12
N GLY A 43 0.03 9.19 -12.41
CA GLY A 43 0.05 7.90 -13.12
C GLY A 43 -1.30 7.17 -13.07
N ARG A 44 -1.25 5.84 -13.08
CA ARG A 44 -2.44 4.96 -13.09
C ARG A 44 -2.14 3.72 -12.26
N TYR A 45 -2.87 3.55 -11.17
CA TYR A 45 -2.64 2.50 -10.19
C TYR A 45 -3.78 1.49 -10.20
N THR A 46 -3.44 0.20 -10.29
CA THR A 46 -4.42 -0.88 -10.27
C THR A 46 -4.20 -1.76 -9.05
N VAL A 47 -5.30 -2.06 -8.35
CA VAL A 47 -5.34 -3.05 -7.27
C VAL A 47 -6.26 -4.18 -7.72
N ARG A 48 -5.72 -5.38 -7.84
CA ARG A 48 -6.48 -6.59 -8.16
C ARG A 48 -6.66 -7.43 -6.91
N GLY A 49 -7.90 -7.59 -6.47
CA GLY A 49 -8.29 -8.52 -5.42
C GLY A 49 -9.15 -9.65 -5.96
N GLU A 50 -9.74 -10.43 -5.06
CA GLU A 50 -10.63 -11.57 -5.40
C GLU A 50 -11.88 -11.10 -6.16
N ASP A 51 -12.43 -9.94 -5.80
CA ASP A 51 -13.62 -9.35 -6.45
C ASP A 51 -13.31 -8.68 -7.81
N GLY A 52 -12.05 -8.71 -8.26
CA GLY A 52 -11.60 -8.12 -9.51
C GLY A 52 -10.63 -6.96 -9.35
N ALA A 53 -10.41 -6.23 -10.45
CA ALA A 53 -9.47 -5.11 -10.50
C ALA A 53 -10.16 -3.76 -10.37
N LYS A 54 -9.59 -2.91 -9.51
CA LYS A 54 -9.95 -1.49 -9.37
C LYS A 54 -8.76 -0.67 -9.86
N THR A 55 -9.01 0.29 -10.75
CA THR A 55 -7.97 1.16 -11.28
C THR A 55 -8.31 2.62 -10.99
N ALA A 56 -7.34 3.36 -10.47
CA ALA A 56 -7.46 4.76 -10.10
C ALA A 56 -6.37 5.61 -10.78
N GLY A 57 -6.76 6.83 -11.17
CA GLY A 57 -5.90 7.90 -11.69
C GLY A 57 -5.80 9.08 -10.73
N PRO A 58 -5.11 10.17 -11.12
CA PRO A 58 -4.79 11.27 -10.22
C PRO A 58 -6.04 11.90 -9.56
N GLY A 59 -6.02 12.02 -8.24
CA GLY A 59 -7.12 12.54 -7.42
C GLY A 59 -8.16 11.49 -7.01
N GLU A 60 -8.07 10.27 -7.53
CA GLU A 60 -8.93 9.15 -7.14
C GLU A 60 -8.31 8.34 -5.98
N VAL A 61 -9.16 7.59 -5.30
CA VAL A 61 -8.84 6.89 -4.06
C VAL A 61 -9.27 5.43 -4.14
N ILE A 62 -8.45 4.53 -3.59
CA ILE A 62 -8.77 3.12 -3.39
C ILE A 62 -8.79 2.84 -1.89
N PHE A 63 -9.83 2.16 -1.41
CA PHE A 63 -9.94 1.69 -0.03
C PHE A 63 -9.87 0.16 0.01
N LEU A 64 -9.08 -0.36 0.95
CA LEU A 64 -8.86 -1.78 1.19
C LEU A 64 -9.08 -2.07 2.66
N THR A 65 -9.74 -3.20 2.93
CA THR A 65 -10.01 -3.66 4.28
C THR A 65 -9.02 -4.74 4.69
N LYS A 66 -8.81 -4.88 6.00
CA LYS A 66 -8.05 -6.00 6.56
C LYS A 66 -8.52 -7.36 6.02
N GLY A 67 -7.56 -8.22 5.71
CA GLY A 67 -7.75 -9.58 5.18
C GLY A 67 -7.74 -9.64 3.65
N THR A 68 -7.62 -8.51 2.94
CA THR A 68 -7.67 -8.49 1.48
C THR A 68 -6.33 -8.94 0.89
N LYS A 69 -6.34 -10.03 0.11
CA LYS A 69 -5.21 -10.39 -0.76
C LYS A 69 -5.26 -9.55 -2.04
N VAL A 70 -4.15 -8.90 -2.37
CA VAL A 70 -4.09 -7.98 -3.51
C VAL A 70 -2.81 -8.15 -4.32
N THR A 71 -2.92 -7.84 -5.61
CA THR A 71 -1.78 -7.48 -6.45
C THR A 71 -1.89 -6.01 -6.80
N TYR A 72 -0.91 -5.24 -6.35
CA TYR A 72 -0.70 -3.84 -6.72
C TYR A 72 0.07 -3.77 -8.04
N SER A 73 -0.31 -2.88 -8.94
CA SER A 73 0.46 -2.66 -10.18
C SER A 73 0.31 -1.25 -10.76
N ALA A 74 1.31 -0.86 -11.53
CA ALA A 74 1.33 0.40 -12.26
C ALA A 74 1.80 0.18 -13.71
N GLU A 75 0.93 0.46 -14.69
CA GLU A 75 1.29 0.32 -16.11
C GLU A 75 2.29 1.41 -16.57
N VAL A 76 2.21 2.57 -15.94
CA VAL A 76 3.08 3.73 -16.15
C VAL A 76 3.70 4.14 -14.82
N ALA A 77 4.78 4.94 -14.86
CA ALA A 77 5.37 5.48 -13.64
C ALA A 77 4.31 6.22 -12.81
N THR A 78 4.14 5.80 -11.56
CA THR A 78 2.99 6.16 -10.72
C THR A 78 3.47 6.56 -9.33
N LEU A 79 2.86 7.62 -8.79
CA LEU A 79 3.09 8.11 -7.43
C LEU A 79 1.77 8.01 -6.66
N VAL A 80 1.80 7.35 -5.52
CA VAL A 80 0.68 7.21 -4.60
C VAL A 80 1.07 7.67 -3.20
N ALA A 81 0.08 8.00 -2.38
CA ALA A 81 0.22 8.10 -0.93
C ALA A 81 -0.78 7.15 -0.27
N GLY A 82 -0.39 6.55 0.85
CA GLY A 82 -1.24 5.67 1.64
C GLY A 82 -1.43 6.19 3.05
N ALA A 83 -2.59 5.94 3.63
CA ALA A 83 -2.86 6.08 5.05
C ALA A 83 -3.43 4.76 5.59
N THR A 84 -2.92 4.30 6.74
CA THR A 84 -3.33 3.01 7.33
C THR A 84 -3.74 3.17 8.77
N TYR A 85 -4.73 2.38 9.18
CA TYR A 85 -5.05 2.20 10.59
C TYR A 85 -5.17 0.70 10.91
N PRO A 86 -4.45 0.20 11.93
CA PRO A 86 -3.42 0.90 12.72
C PRO A 86 -2.11 1.06 11.92
N HIS A 87 -0.97 1.25 12.59
CA HIS A 87 0.36 1.19 11.97
C HIS A 87 0.55 -0.11 11.18
N TRP A 88 0.90 0.00 9.90
CA TRP A 88 0.92 -1.14 8.98
C TRP A 88 2.02 -2.16 9.30
N GLN A 89 3.22 -1.71 9.67
CA GLN A 89 4.33 -2.60 10.02
C GLN A 89 4.00 -3.43 11.27
N ASP A 90 3.44 -2.78 12.29
CA ASP A 90 2.98 -3.44 13.52
C ASP A 90 1.79 -4.39 13.28
N ALA A 91 0.86 -4.00 12.40
CA ALA A 91 -0.25 -4.87 12.03
C ALA A 91 0.26 -6.11 11.28
N GLN A 92 1.19 -5.91 10.34
CA GLN A 92 1.76 -6.98 9.53
C GLN A 92 2.63 -7.92 10.37
N SER A 93 3.48 -7.39 11.25
CA SER A 93 4.39 -8.17 12.09
C SER A 93 3.66 -9.06 13.09
N ARG A 94 2.47 -8.65 13.53
CA ARG A 94 1.60 -9.43 14.44
C ARG A 94 0.65 -10.39 13.72
N SER A 95 0.71 -10.45 12.38
CA SER A 95 -0.13 -11.33 11.57
C SER A 95 0.56 -12.65 11.25
N SER A 96 -0.19 -13.62 10.71
CA SER A 96 0.37 -14.83 10.09
C SER A 96 1.21 -14.55 8.84
N HIS A 97 1.22 -13.30 8.35
CA HIS A 97 1.89 -12.85 7.14
C HIS A 97 3.11 -11.95 7.43
N ALA A 98 3.65 -12.01 8.66
CA ALA A 98 4.83 -11.24 9.05
C ALA A 98 6.04 -11.46 8.12
N HIS A 99 6.22 -12.67 7.59
CA HIS A 99 7.28 -13.02 6.65
C HIS A 99 7.26 -12.18 5.35
N MET A 100 6.11 -11.61 4.97
CA MET A 100 6.04 -10.73 3.80
C MET A 100 6.77 -9.40 4.00
N LEU A 101 7.10 -9.03 5.25
CA LEU A 101 7.95 -7.87 5.53
C LEU A 101 9.39 -8.11 5.06
N ASP A 102 9.85 -9.35 4.95
CA ASP A 102 11.22 -9.67 4.51
C ASP A 102 11.42 -9.34 3.02
N ASP A 103 10.34 -9.46 2.23
CA ASP A 103 10.30 -9.06 0.81
C ASP A 103 10.22 -7.53 0.65
N PHE A 104 10.02 -6.81 1.76
CA PHE A 104 9.88 -5.36 1.79
C PHE A 104 11.20 -4.72 2.25
N HIS A 105 11.92 -4.12 1.31
CA HIS A 105 13.13 -3.34 1.61
C HIS A 105 12.82 -1.84 1.48
N PRO A 106 12.38 -1.16 2.56
CA PRO A 106 12.37 0.29 2.57
C PRO A 106 13.82 0.78 2.44
N VAL A 107 14.06 1.71 1.52
CA VAL A 107 15.34 2.40 1.34
C VAL A 107 15.25 3.84 1.81
#